data_AF-A0A098B7U7-F1
#
_entry.id   AF-A0A098B7U7-F1
#
_cell.length_a   1.000
_cell.length_b   1.000
_cell.length_c   1.000
_cell.angle_alpha   90.00
_cell.angle_beta   90.00
_cell.angle_gamma   90.00
#
_symmetry.space_group_name_H-M   'P 1'
#
loop_
_entity.id
_entity.type
_entity.pdbx_description
1 polymer ?
#
loop_
_entity_poly.entity_id
_entity_poly.type
_entity_poly.pdbx_seq_one_letter_code
_entity_poly.pdbx_strand_id
1 'polypeptide(L)'
;MEDVGAERTPLVIAAEINTMKHQVSKILLHNAIGIGCRLAEAKGLLPYGEWGRWLEESVSYSQKTAGNLIRLFEEYGLPQPASPNWKALSNLSYTQGLILLGVPEEERAQFIAELDLENMSTRELQKAVQERNRAAAERDQALQEKTELQQLLAAQEGQLTKMSGEQDNLLSKVDELTQAKAKSEAKAEQLSLDLQSLRQDTAAQVIDRMRNRLDEAYHKARANKVAFLYDSLDRTFRELTWELQQFAKEEPESYKVYKNKLINFLTKSLKANM
;
A
#
# COMPACT_ATOMS: atom_id res chain seq x y z
N MET A 1 -61.91 -68.17 -34.26
CA MET A 1 -60.50 -67.87 -33.92
C MET A 1 -60.38 -68.15 -32.44
N GLU A 2 -59.52 -69.11 -32.11
CA GLU A 2 -59.36 -69.68 -30.79
C GLU A 2 -59.03 -68.60 -29.75
N ASP A 3 -59.89 -68.53 -28.74
CA ASP A 3 -59.60 -67.88 -27.47
C ASP A 3 -58.48 -68.69 -26.82
N VAL A 4 -57.24 -68.30 -27.12
CA VAL A 4 -56.06 -68.76 -26.38
C VAL A 4 -56.23 -68.19 -24.99
N GLY A 5 -56.85 -68.99 -24.12
CA GLY A 5 -57.01 -68.71 -22.70
C GLY A 5 -55.63 -68.47 -22.11
N ALA A 6 -55.21 -67.21 -22.09
CA ALA A 6 -54.01 -66.79 -21.39
C ALA A 6 -54.19 -67.24 -19.94
N GLU A 7 -53.38 -68.21 -19.52
CA GLU A 7 -53.40 -68.70 -18.15
C GLU A 7 -53.35 -67.50 -17.22
N ARG A 8 -54.44 -67.31 -16.44
CA ARG A 8 -54.59 -66.21 -15.49
C ARG A 8 -53.62 -66.41 -14.34
N THR A 9 -52.36 -66.07 -14.57
CA THR A 9 -51.30 -66.13 -13.57
C THR A 9 -51.32 -64.88 -12.70
N PRO A 10 -50.89 -64.96 -11.42
CA PRO A 10 -50.71 -63.78 -10.57
C PRO A 10 -49.85 -62.68 -11.20
N LEU A 11 -48.88 -63.05 -12.05
CA LEU A 11 -48.02 -62.12 -12.78
C LEU A 11 -48.79 -61.29 -13.82
N VAL A 12 -49.69 -61.92 -14.59
CA VAL A 12 -50.55 -61.22 -15.56
C VAL A 12 -51.50 -60.27 -14.84
N ILE A 13 -52.10 -60.71 -13.73
CA ILE A 13 -52.97 -59.85 -12.90
C ILE A 13 -52.19 -58.67 -12.32
N ALA A 14 -50.96 -58.88 -11.85
CA ALA A 14 -50.11 -57.78 -11.37
C ALA A 14 -49.79 -56.76 -12.49
N ALA A 15 -49.51 -57.23 -13.71
CA ALA A 15 -49.29 -56.37 -14.86
C ALA A 15 -50.55 -55.56 -15.24
N GLU A 16 -51.73 -56.17 -15.22
CA GLU A 16 -53.03 -55.49 -15.42
C GLU A 16 -53.26 -54.39 -14.37
N ILE A 17 -53.07 -54.71 -13.08
CA ILE A 17 -53.21 -53.76 -11.97
C ILE A 17 -52.25 -52.58 -12.15
N ASN A 18 -50.99 -52.85 -12.48
CA ASN A 18 -49.99 -51.80 -12.68
C ASN A 18 -50.35 -50.91 -13.88
N THR A 19 -50.83 -51.51 -14.97
CA THR A 19 -51.30 -50.76 -16.16
C THR A 19 -52.44 -49.81 -15.80
N MET A 20 -53.45 -50.29 -15.04
CA MET A 20 -54.55 -49.45 -14.55
C MET A 20 -54.04 -48.33 -13.63
N LYS A 21 -53.11 -48.63 -12.72
CA LYS A 21 -52.50 -47.64 -11.83
C LYS A 21 -51.80 -46.53 -12.61
N HIS A 22 -51.05 -46.85 -13.66
CA HIS A 22 -50.40 -45.85 -14.52
C HIS A 22 -51.43 -44.99 -15.25
N GLN A 23 -52.48 -45.60 -15.81
CA GLN A 23 -53.55 -44.86 -16.51
C GLN A 23 -54.28 -43.89 -15.57
N VAL A 24 -54.68 -44.35 -14.38
CA VAL A 24 -55.32 -43.50 -13.35
C VAL A 24 -54.40 -42.35 -12.95
N SER A 25 -53.10 -42.61 -12.77
CA SER A 25 -52.14 -41.58 -12.37
C SER A 25 -52.01 -40.48 -13.42
N LYS A 26 -52.00 -40.85 -14.71
CA LYS A 26 -51.97 -39.89 -15.83
C LYS A 26 -53.23 -39.02 -15.89
N ILE A 27 -54.40 -39.65 -15.77
CA ILE A 27 -55.68 -38.95 -15.76
C ILE A 27 -55.75 -37.98 -14.57
N LEU A 28 -55.28 -38.43 -13.39
CA LEU A 28 -55.25 -37.60 -12.20
C LEU A 28 -54.37 -36.36 -12.37
N LEU A 29 -53.17 -36.51 -12.95
CA LEU A 29 -52.28 -35.38 -13.22
C LEU A 29 -52.93 -34.38 -14.20
N HIS A 30 -53.49 -34.87 -15.30
CA HIS A 30 -54.16 -34.03 -16.29
C HIS A 30 -55.34 -33.25 -15.67
N ASN A 31 -56.18 -33.94 -14.89
CA ASN A 31 -57.29 -33.31 -14.19
C ASN A 31 -56.81 -32.31 -13.13
N ALA A 32 -55.72 -32.60 -12.41
CA ALA A 32 -55.15 -31.70 -11.43
C ALA A 32 -54.69 -30.37 -12.07
N ILE A 33 -54.05 -30.43 -13.24
CA ILE A 33 -53.68 -29.26 -14.03
C ILE A 33 -54.93 -28.48 -14.48
N GLY A 34 -55.96 -29.18 -14.99
CA GLY A 34 -57.22 -28.56 -15.39
C GLY A 34 -57.94 -27.84 -14.24
N ILE A 35 -57.97 -28.46 -13.05
CA ILE A 35 -58.50 -27.84 -11.84
C ILE A 35 -57.66 -26.62 -11.45
N GLY A 36 -56.33 -26.73 -11.50
CA GLY A 36 -55.40 -25.63 -11.25
C GLY A 36 -55.67 -24.41 -12.13
N CYS A 37 -55.93 -24.62 -13.42
CA CYS A 37 -56.30 -23.56 -14.37
C CYS A 37 -57.57 -22.82 -13.92
N ARG A 38 -58.63 -23.55 -13.54
CA ARG A 38 -59.89 -22.94 -13.10
C ARG A 38 -59.79 -22.28 -11.74
N LEU A 39 -58.96 -22.81 -10.85
CA LEU A 39 -58.66 -22.18 -9.58
C LEU A 39 -57.88 -20.86 -9.77
N ALA A 40 -56.94 -20.81 -10.72
CA ALA A 40 -56.22 -19.59 -11.06
C ALA A 40 -57.16 -18.52 -11.65
N GLU A 41 -58.07 -18.92 -12.54
CA GLU A 41 -59.13 -18.06 -13.09
C GLU A 41 -60.05 -17.51 -11.99
N ALA A 42 -60.60 -18.39 -11.15
CA ALA A 42 -61.49 -18.00 -10.04
C ALA A 42 -60.78 -17.05 -9.05
N LYS A 43 -59.51 -17.31 -8.74
CA LYS A 43 -58.70 -16.45 -7.86
C LYS A 43 -58.52 -15.04 -8.41
N GLY A 44 -58.46 -14.87 -9.73
CA GLY A 44 -58.38 -13.56 -10.39
C GLY A 44 -59.69 -12.76 -10.39
N LEU A 45 -60.83 -13.44 -10.23
CA LEU A 45 -62.16 -12.82 -10.21
C LEU A 45 -62.66 -12.47 -8.79
N LEU A 46 -62.07 -13.09 -7.76
CA LEU A 46 -62.51 -12.93 -6.39
C LEU A 46 -61.95 -11.65 -5.73
N PRO A 47 -62.75 -10.95 -4.91
CA PRO A 47 -62.26 -9.83 -4.10
C PRO A 47 -61.20 -10.26 -3.09
N TYR A 48 -60.36 -9.31 -2.68
CA TYR A 48 -59.31 -9.54 -1.69
C TYR A 48 -59.89 -10.06 -0.37
N GLY A 49 -59.32 -11.16 0.15
CA GLY A 49 -59.72 -11.77 1.42
C GLY A 49 -60.83 -12.83 1.33
N GLU A 50 -61.51 -12.98 0.19
CA GLU A 50 -62.61 -13.97 0.05
C GLU A 50 -62.14 -15.35 -0.41
N TRP A 51 -60.91 -15.46 -0.91
CA TRP A 51 -60.34 -16.68 -1.49
C TRP A 51 -60.46 -17.90 -0.56
N GLY A 52 -60.10 -17.75 0.72
CA GLY A 52 -60.11 -18.86 1.68
C GLY A 52 -61.50 -19.44 1.92
N ARG A 53 -62.50 -18.56 2.11
CA ARG A 53 -63.90 -18.93 2.33
C ARG A 53 -64.51 -19.56 1.08
N TRP A 54 -64.26 -18.97 -0.08
CA TRP A 54 -64.74 -19.53 -1.35
C TRP A 54 -64.21 -20.94 -1.62
N LEU A 55 -62.93 -21.20 -1.33
CA LEU A 55 -62.34 -22.53 -1.49
C LEU A 55 -63.02 -23.60 -0.64
N GLU A 56 -63.36 -23.27 0.61
CA GLU A 56 -63.99 -24.21 1.54
C GLU A 56 -65.46 -24.47 1.16
N GLU A 57 -66.21 -23.40 0.86
CA GLU A 57 -67.65 -23.47 0.60
C GLU A 57 -67.99 -23.97 -0.82
N SER A 58 -67.23 -23.59 -1.84
CA SER A 58 -67.60 -23.83 -3.25
C SER A 58 -66.95 -25.08 -3.86
N VAL A 59 -65.73 -25.43 -3.43
CA VAL A 59 -64.95 -26.52 -4.03
C VAL A 59 -64.35 -27.48 -3.01
N SER A 60 -64.59 -27.25 -1.71
CA SER A 60 -64.11 -28.09 -0.59
C SER A 60 -62.60 -28.34 -0.61
N TYR A 61 -61.82 -27.32 -0.99
CA TYR A 61 -60.35 -27.39 -0.98
C TYR A 61 -59.74 -26.59 0.16
N SER A 62 -58.63 -27.10 0.70
CA SER A 62 -57.74 -26.29 1.54
C SER A 62 -56.97 -25.29 0.68
N GLN A 63 -56.57 -24.16 1.27
CA GLN A 63 -55.70 -23.19 0.60
C GLN A 63 -54.39 -23.83 0.10
N LYS A 64 -53.82 -24.77 0.86
CA LYS A 64 -52.61 -25.51 0.49
C LYS A 64 -52.83 -26.37 -0.75
N THR A 65 -53.94 -27.12 -0.79
CA THR A 65 -54.29 -27.97 -1.94
C THR A 65 -54.52 -27.11 -3.18
N ALA A 66 -55.33 -26.06 -3.08
CA ALA A 66 -55.59 -25.15 -4.19
C ALA A 66 -54.31 -24.48 -4.70
N GLY A 67 -53.42 -24.05 -3.79
CA GLY A 67 -52.12 -23.49 -4.13
C GLY A 67 -51.24 -24.48 -4.89
N ASN A 68 -51.17 -25.75 -4.45
CA ASN A 68 -50.41 -26.78 -5.17
C ASN A 68 -50.97 -27.03 -6.58
N LEU A 69 -52.29 -27.08 -6.74
CA LEU A 69 -52.94 -27.28 -8.04
C LEU A 69 -52.69 -26.10 -8.99
N ILE A 70 -52.80 -24.86 -8.49
CA ILE A 70 -52.49 -23.66 -9.27
C ILE A 70 -51.02 -23.67 -9.71
N ARG A 71 -50.07 -23.96 -8.82
CA ARG A 71 -48.63 -24.05 -9.16
C ARG A 71 -48.37 -25.12 -10.22
N LEU A 72 -49.02 -26.26 -10.10
CA LEU A 72 -48.92 -27.35 -11.08
C LEU A 72 -49.40 -26.89 -12.47
N PHE A 73 -50.46 -26.09 -12.52
CA PHE A 73 -50.94 -25.48 -13.75
C PHE A 73 -50.01 -24.41 -14.30
N GLU A 74 -49.49 -23.51 -13.46
CA GLU A 74 -48.57 -22.44 -13.89
C GLU A 74 -47.32 -23.02 -14.57
N GLU A 75 -46.81 -24.12 -14.04
CA GLU A 75 -45.55 -24.74 -14.47
C GLU A 75 -45.73 -25.79 -15.58
N TYR A 76 -46.88 -26.49 -15.63
CA TYR A 76 -47.09 -27.61 -16.56
C TYR A 76 -48.31 -27.48 -17.47
N GLY A 77 -49.22 -26.54 -17.19
CA GLY A 77 -50.51 -26.41 -17.87
C GLY A 77 -50.52 -25.46 -19.06
N LEU A 78 -49.52 -24.58 -19.18
CA LEU A 78 -49.35 -23.73 -20.36
C LEU A 78 -48.52 -24.50 -21.41
N PRO A 79 -49.10 -24.86 -22.57
CA PRO A 79 -48.35 -25.51 -23.63
C PRO A 79 -47.32 -24.52 -24.18
N GLN A 80 -46.08 -24.62 -23.70
CA GLN A 80 -44.94 -24.00 -24.35
C GLN A 80 -44.54 -24.90 -25.53
N PRO A 81 -44.74 -24.49 -26.80
CA PRO A 81 -44.46 -25.32 -27.98
C PRO A 81 -42.99 -25.73 -28.13
N ALA A 82 -42.09 -25.13 -27.33
CA ALA A 82 -40.66 -25.43 -27.30
C ALA A 82 -40.21 -26.21 -26.05
N SER A 83 -41.09 -26.53 -25.09
CA SER A 83 -40.66 -27.14 -23.84
C SER A 83 -40.59 -28.68 -23.97
N PRO A 84 -39.39 -29.29 -23.85
CA PRO A 84 -39.23 -30.75 -23.81
C PRO A 84 -39.99 -31.39 -22.64
N ASN A 85 -40.39 -30.59 -21.65
CA ASN A 85 -41.09 -31.00 -20.45
C ASN A 85 -42.42 -31.69 -20.76
N TRP A 86 -43.24 -31.23 -21.72
CA TRP A 86 -44.60 -31.79 -21.92
C TRP A 86 -44.62 -33.30 -22.18
N LYS A 87 -43.72 -33.80 -23.04
CA LYS A 87 -43.62 -35.24 -23.31
C LYS A 87 -43.08 -36.01 -22.10
N ALA A 88 -42.08 -35.46 -21.42
CA ALA A 88 -41.48 -36.05 -20.22
C ALA A 88 -42.45 -36.11 -19.03
N LEU A 89 -43.37 -35.14 -18.93
CA LEU A 89 -44.38 -35.05 -17.87
C LEU A 89 -45.58 -35.99 -18.10
N SER A 90 -45.76 -36.50 -19.33
CA SER A 90 -46.91 -37.34 -19.71
C SER A 90 -46.97 -38.70 -18.98
N ASN A 91 -45.86 -39.12 -18.35
CA ASN A 91 -45.75 -40.36 -17.58
C ASN A 91 -45.76 -40.15 -16.06
N LEU A 92 -45.94 -38.92 -15.58
CA LEU A 92 -45.88 -38.64 -14.14
C LEU A 92 -47.21 -38.83 -13.42
N SER A 93 -47.11 -39.19 -12.14
CA SER A 93 -48.21 -39.05 -11.19
C SER A 93 -48.30 -37.63 -10.64
N TYR A 94 -49.47 -37.25 -10.12
CA TYR A 94 -49.70 -35.97 -9.44
C TYR A 94 -48.63 -35.65 -8.37
N THR A 95 -48.29 -36.61 -7.52
CA THR A 95 -47.30 -36.41 -6.45
C THR A 95 -45.89 -36.21 -6.99
N GLN A 96 -45.50 -36.95 -8.04
CA GLN A 96 -44.20 -36.76 -8.69
C GLN A 96 -44.11 -35.39 -9.36
N GLY A 97 -45.16 -34.95 -10.05
CA GLY A 97 -45.23 -33.60 -10.64
C GLY A 97 -45.03 -32.50 -9.60
N LEU A 98 -45.66 -32.63 -8.43
CA LEU A 98 -45.49 -31.68 -7.33
C LEU A 98 -44.06 -31.68 -6.75
N ILE A 99 -43.43 -32.86 -6.62
CA ILE A 99 -42.04 -32.96 -6.13
C ILE A 99 -41.06 -32.30 -7.10
N LEU A 100 -41.28 -32.49 -8.41
CA LEU A 100 -40.44 -31.92 -9.47
C LEU A 100 -40.51 -30.40 -9.57
N LEU A 101 -41.52 -29.76 -8.98
CA LEU A 101 -41.53 -28.29 -8.82
C LEU A 101 -40.42 -27.79 -7.88
N GLY A 102 -39.80 -28.68 -7.09
CA GLY A 102 -38.60 -28.37 -6.33
C GLY A 102 -37.32 -28.28 -7.17
N VAL A 103 -37.40 -28.61 -8.47
CA VAL A 103 -36.31 -28.48 -9.45
C VAL A 103 -36.60 -27.26 -10.35
N PRO A 104 -35.60 -26.42 -10.64
CA PRO A 104 -35.72 -25.31 -11.59
C PRO A 104 -36.23 -25.76 -12.95
N GLU A 105 -37.03 -24.92 -13.60
CA GLU A 105 -37.70 -25.25 -14.87
C GLU A 105 -36.70 -25.67 -15.96
N GLU A 106 -35.54 -25.01 -16.00
CA GLU A 106 -34.49 -25.19 -16.99
C GLU A 106 -33.83 -26.57 -16.90
N GLU A 107 -33.68 -27.09 -15.68
CA GLU A 107 -33.03 -28.37 -15.40
C GLU A 107 -34.01 -29.53 -15.29
N ARG A 108 -35.31 -29.23 -15.12
CA ARG A 108 -36.35 -30.24 -14.90
C ARG A 108 -36.42 -31.26 -16.03
N ALA A 109 -36.28 -30.84 -17.29
CA ALA A 109 -36.29 -31.73 -18.45
C ALA A 109 -35.16 -32.76 -18.40
N GLN A 110 -33.95 -32.31 -18.09
CA GLN A 110 -32.75 -33.14 -17.99
C GLN A 110 -32.85 -34.07 -16.78
N PHE A 111 -33.29 -33.53 -15.64
CA PHE A 111 -33.51 -34.31 -14.43
C PHE A 111 -34.52 -35.44 -14.62
N ILE A 112 -35.60 -35.20 -15.37
CA ILE A 112 -36.57 -36.24 -15.73
C ILE A 112 -35.96 -37.27 -16.71
N ALA A 113 -35.14 -36.84 -17.66
CA ALA A 113 -34.53 -37.74 -18.64
C ALA A 113 -33.46 -38.67 -18.02
N GLU A 114 -32.75 -38.20 -16.99
CA GLU A 114 -31.70 -38.97 -16.29
C GLU A 114 -32.27 -39.96 -15.27
N LEU A 115 -33.46 -39.68 -14.72
CA LEU A 115 -34.08 -40.49 -13.68
C LEU A 115 -35.15 -41.43 -14.24
N ASP A 116 -35.12 -42.69 -13.81
CA ASP A 116 -36.20 -43.65 -14.06
C ASP A 116 -37.40 -43.37 -13.14
N LEU A 117 -38.21 -42.38 -13.52
CA LEU A 117 -39.39 -41.96 -12.77
C LEU A 117 -40.52 -43.01 -12.78
N GLU A 118 -40.49 -43.98 -13.68
CA GLU A 118 -41.52 -45.02 -13.77
C GLU A 118 -41.36 -46.07 -12.67
N ASN A 119 -40.12 -46.43 -12.35
CA ASN A 119 -39.81 -47.41 -11.30
C ASN A 119 -39.48 -46.77 -9.94
N MET A 120 -39.12 -45.49 -9.90
CA MET A 120 -38.73 -44.82 -8.67
C MET A 120 -39.94 -44.43 -7.80
N SER A 121 -39.83 -44.68 -6.50
CA SER A 121 -40.86 -44.29 -5.53
C SER A 121 -40.89 -42.77 -5.30
N THR A 122 -42.03 -42.23 -4.85
CA THR A 122 -42.15 -40.81 -4.51
C THR A 122 -41.18 -40.36 -3.41
N ARG A 123 -40.82 -41.26 -2.49
CA ARG A 123 -39.84 -40.98 -1.43
C ARG A 123 -38.42 -40.87 -1.97
N GLU A 124 -38.04 -41.75 -2.89
CA GLU A 124 -36.74 -41.70 -3.56
C GLU A 124 -36.64 -40.45 -4.44
N LEU A 125 -37.69 -40.12 -5.19
CA LEU A 125 -37.72 -38.87 -5.97
C LEU A 125 -37.56 -37.64 -5.07
N GLN A 126 -38.25 -37.61 -3.93
CA GLN A 126 -38.11 -36.51 -2.97
C GLN A 126 -36.68 -36.41 -2.43
N LYS A 127 -36.04 -37.55 -2.14
CA LYS A 127 -34.64 -37.59 -1.71
C LYS A 127 -33.69 -37.10 -2.81
N ALA A 128 -33.88 -37.53 -4.05
CA ALA A 128 -33.08 -37.09 -5.19
C ALA A 128 -33.15 -35.57 -5.41
N VAL A 129 -34.35 -34.98 -5.34
CA VAL A 129 -34.53 -33.52 -5.43
C VAL A 129 -33.86 -32.80 -4.26
N GLN A 130 -33.96 -33.34 -3.04
CA GLN A 130 -33.29 -32.75 -1.87
C GLN A 130 -31.76 -32.81 -1.97
N GLU A 131 -31.19 -33.93 -2.40
CA GLU A 131 -29.76 -34.09 -2.59
C GLU A 131 -29.23 -33.15 -3.69
N ARG A 132 -29.93 -33.04 -4.81
CA ARG A 132 -29.60 -32.08 -5.87
C ARG A 132 -29.63 -30.64 -5.38
N ASN A 133 -30.67 -30.26 -4.63
CA ASN A 133 -30.78 -28.90 -4.09
C ASN A 133 -29.71 -28.60 -3.04
N ARG A 134 -29.31 -29.58 -2.22
CA ARG A 134 -28.17 -29.45 -1.30
C ARG A 134 -26.85 -29.30 -2.06
N ALA A 135 -26.60 -30.15 -3.05
CA ALA A 135 -25.41 -30.08 -3.88
C ALA A 135 -25.32 -28.74 -4.65
N ALA A 136 -26.44 -28.23 -5.15
CA ALA A 136 -26.49 -26.92 -5.78
C ALA A 136 -26.16 -25.79 -4.78
N ALA A 137 -26.74 -25.83 -3.58
CA ALA A 137 -26.45 -24.85 -2.54
C ALA A 137 -24.98 -24.89 -2.08
N GLU A 138 -24.41 -26.08 -1.89
CA GLU A 138 -22.99 -26.26 -1.55
C GLU A 138 -22.09 -25.75 -2.68
N ARG A 139 -22.44 -26.02 -3.95
CA ARG A 139 -21.71 -25.50 -5.11
C ARG A 139 -21.74 -23.98 -5.15
N ASP A 140 -22.90 -23.37 -4.93
CA ASP A 140 -23.04 -21.92 -4.94
C ASP A 140 -22.30 -21.26 -3.77
N GLN A 141 -22.35 -21.85 -2.58
CA GLN A 141 -21.54 -21.42 -1.42
C GLN A 141 -20.04 -21.51 -1.72
N ALA A 142 -19.57 -22.64 -2.25
CA ALA A 142 -18.16 -22.80 -2.61
C ALA A 142 -17.71 -21.80 -3.69
N LEU A 143 -18.60 -21.46 -4.63
CA LEU A 143 -18.33 -20.47 -5.67
C LEU A 143 -18.26 -19.06 -5.08
N GLN A 144 -19.15 -18.73 -4.14
CA GLN A 144 -19.11 -17.48 -3.40
C GLN A 144 -17.83 -17.36 -2.57
N GLU A 145 -17.48 -18.36 -1.76
CA GLU A 145 -16.25 -18.40 -0.97
C GLU A 145 -15.01 -18.26 -1.86
N LYS A 146 -14.98 -18.94 -3.02
CA LYS A 146 -13.91 -18.80 -4.00
C LYS A 146 -13.80 -17.36 -4.51
N THR A 147 -14.92 -16.70 -4.83
CA THR A 147 -14.90 -15.31 -5.29
C THR A 147 -14.43 -14.34 -4.19
N GLU A 148 -14.82 -14.57 -2.94
CA GLU A 148 -14.38 -13.78 -1.79
C GLU A 148 -12.87 -13.95 -1.55
N LEU A 149 -12.36 -15.19 -1.63
CA LEU A 149 -10.93 -15.48 -1.53
C LEU A 149 -10.13 -14.83 -2.67
N GLN A 150 -10.65 -14.85 -3.90
CA GLN A 150 -10.01 -14.18 -5.04
C GLN A 150 -9.93 -12.66 -4.86
N GLN A 151 -10.99 -12.03 -4.35
CA GLN A 151 -10.98 -10.61 -4.02
C GLN A 151 -9.96 -10.28 -2.92
N LEU A 152 -9.88 -11.13 -1.89
CA LEU A 152 -8.93 -10.96 -0.80
C LEU A 152 -7.48 -11.12 -1.26
N LEU A 153 -7.19 -12.08 -2.13
CA LEU A 153 -5.87 -12.24 -2.76
C LEU A 153 -5.50 -11.02 -3.60
N ALA A 154 -6.40 -10.55 -4.46
CA ALA A 154 -6.16 -9.34 -5.27
C ALA A 154 -5.90 -8.10 -4.39
N ALA A 155 -6.62 -7.97 -3.26
CA ALA A 155 -6.39 -6.90 -2.30
C ALA A 155 -5.00 -7.01 -1.62
N GLN A 156 -4.58 -8.22 -1.24
CA GLN A 156 -3.25 -8.46 -0.67
C GLN A 156 -2.13 -8.20 -1.68
N GLU A 157 -2.28 -8.61 -2.94
CA GLU A 157 -1.35 -8.29 -4.03
C GLU A 157 -1.24 -6.76 -4.24
N GLY A 158 -2.37 -6.05 -4.18
CA GLY A 158 -2.41 -4.59 -4.21
C GLY A 158 -1.71 -3.93 -3.01
N GLN A 159 -1.74 -4.55 -1.83
CA GLN A 159 -0.98 -4.07 -0.67
C GLN A 159 0.52 -4.36 -0.82
N LEU A 160 0.90 -5.55 -1.28
CA LEU A 160 2.29 -5.92 -1.50
C LEU A 160 2.97 -5.02 -2.53
N THR A 161 2.29 -4.70 -3.64
CA THR A 161 2.81 -3.77 -4.64
C THR A 161 3.01 -2.35 -4.09
N LYS A 162 2.11 -1.86 -3.25
CA LYS A 162 2.27 -0.58 -2.54
C LYS A 162 3.46 -0.60 -1.58
N MET A 163 3.54 -1.62 -0.73
CA MET A 163 4.64 -1.80 0.22
C MET A 163 6.00 -1.91 -0.50
N SER A 164 6.05 -2.62 -1.62
CA SER A 164 7.25 -2.71 -2.46
C SER A 164 7.64 -1.34 -3.02
N GLY A 165 6.68 -0.58 -3.54
CA GLY A 165 6.95 0.78 -4.03
C GLY A 165 7.38 1.74 -2.91
N GLU A 166 6.82 1.61 -1.72
CA GLU A 166 7.27 2.35 -0.53
C GLU A 166 8.70 1.96 -0.13
N GLN A 167 9.04 0.67 -0.19
CA GLN A 167 10.39 0.19 0.08
C GLN A 167 11.40 0.75 -0.92
N ASP A 168 11.08 0.77 -2.22
CA ASP A 168 11.94 1.34 -3.26
C ASP A 168 12.13 2.86 -3.07
N ASN A 169 11.06 3.57 -2.72
CA ASN A 169 11.13 5.00 -2.40
C ASN A 169 11.99 5.29 -1.17
N LEU A 170 11.86 4.46 -0.11
CA LEU A 170 12.68 4.57 1.09
C LEU A 170 14.15 4.29 0.78
N LEU A 171 14.45 3.28 -0.04
CA LEU A 171 15.81 2.99 -0.49
C LEU A 171 16.43 4.19 -1.23
N SER A 172 15.71 4.78 -2.19
CA SER A 172 16.16 5.99 -2.88
C SER A 172 16.42 7.14 -1.91
N LYS A 173 15.56 7.32 -0.90
CA LYS A 173 15.72 8.38 0.09
C LYS A 173 16.91 8.14 1.02
N VAL A 174 17.18 6.89 1.38
CA VAL A 174 18.37 6.51 2.15
C VAL A 174 19.63 6.81 1.34
N ASP A 175 19.65 6.52 0.03
CA ASP A 175 20.79 6.83 -0.83
C ASP A 175 21.02 8.35 -0.96
N GLU A 176 19.96 9.13 -1.16
CA GLU A 176 20.02 10.60 -1.20
C GLU A 176 20.58 11.19 0.11
N LEU A 177 20.08 10.71 1.25
CA LEU A 177 20.53 11.16 2.57
C LEU A 177 21.98 10.76 2.83
N THR A 178 22.38 9.56 2.44
CA THR A 178 23.77 9.10 2.53
C THR A 178 24.70 9.99 1.72
N GLN A 179 24.33 10.32 0.48
CA GLN A 179 25.11 11.22 -0.37
C GLN A 179 25.16 12.65 0.18
N ALA A 180 24.03 13.17 0.68
CA ALA A 180 23.97 14.49 1.29
C ALA A 180 24.84 14.57 2.55
N LYS A 181 24.79 13.54 3.39
CA LYS A 181 25.63 13.41 4.57
C LYS A 181 27.11 13.40 4.19
N ALA A 182 27.53 12.55 3.25
CA ALA A 182 28.91 12.51 2.78
C ALA A 182 29.40 13.86 2.22
N LYS A 183 28.56 14.57 1.45
CA LYS A 183 28.86 15.92 0.96
C LYS A 183 29.00 16.94 2.10
N SER A 184 28.16 16.84 3.13
CA SER A 184 28.23 17.74 4.28
C SER A 184 29.47 17.48 5.14
N GLU A 185 29.85 16.22 5.32
CA GLU A 185 31.06 15.80 6.06
C GLU A 185 32.32 16.28 5.32
N ALA A 186 32.41 16.06 4.00
CA ALA A 186 33.52 16.55 3.19
C ALA A 186 33.67 18.09 3.23
N LYS A 187 32.56 18.83 3.19
CA LYS A 187 32.57 20.29 3.35
C LYS A 187 33.02 20.72 4.75
N ALA A 188 32.58 20.02 5.79
CA ALA A 188 32.98 20.31 7.17
C ALA A 188 34.49 20.06 7.37
N GLU A 189 35.02 18.97 6.81
CA GLU A 189 36.46 18.68 6.81
C GLU A 189 37.25 19.76 6.06
N GLN A 190 36.79 20.15 4.87
CA GLN A 190 37.44 21.22 4.09
C GLN A 190 37.45 22.55 4.83
N LEU A 191 36.32 22.97 5.41
CA LEU A 191 36.24 24.19 6.23
C LEU A 191 37.14 24.12 7.46
N SER A 192 37.27 22.94 8.08
CA SER A 192 38.18 22.74 9.21
C SER A 192 39.64 22.94 8.80
N LEU A 193 40.04 22.39 7.65
CA LEU A 193 41.38 22.57 7.09
C LEU A 193 41.65 24.04 6.72
N ASP A 194 40.70 24.71 6.08
CA ASP A 194 40.81 26.13 5.70
C ASP A 194 40.90 27.04 6.94
N LEU A 195 40.14 26.74 8.00
CA LEU A 195 40.25 27.46 9.27
C LEU A 195 41.60 27.24 9.94
N GLN A 196 42.15 26.02 9.85
CA GLN A 196 43.47 25.72 10.39
C GLN A 196 44.57 26.45 9.62
N SER A 197 44.53 26.47 8.29
CA SER A 197 45.51 27.21 7.48
C SER A 197 45.43 28.71 7.73
N LEU A 198 44.24 29.29 7.73
CA LEU A 198 44.05 30.72 7.99
C LEU A 198 44.52 31.12 9.40
N ARG A 199 44.31 30.24 10.40
CA ARG A 199 44.83 30.45 11.75
C ARG A 199 46.36 30.42 11.80
N GLN A 200 47.00 29.54 11.03
CA GLN A 200 48.46 29.49 10.93
C GLN A 200 49.01 30.74 10.22
N ASP A 201 48.38 31.16 9.12
CA ASP A 201 48.78 32.35 8.37
C ASP A 201 48.64 33.63 9.20
N THR A 202 47.52 33.79 9.92
CA THR A 202 47.31 34.95 10.80
C THR A 202 48.30 34.96 11.96
N ALA A 203 48.60 33.80 12.56
CA ALA A 203 49.63 33.71 13.59
C ALA A 203 51.02 34.09 13.05
N ALA A 204 51.39 33.59 11.86
CA ALA A 204 52.64 33.94 11.19
C ALA A 204 52.72 35.45 10.92
N GLN A 205 51.65 36.06 10.39
CA GLN A 205 51.59 37.50 10.16
C GLN A 205 51.72 38.33 11.44
N VAL A 206 51.12 37.89 12.56
CA VAL A 206 51.25 38.59 13.85
C VAL A 206 52.70 38.53 14.35
N ILE A 207 53.36 37.38 14.23
CA ILE A 207 54.77 37.21 14.60
C ILE A 207 55.65 38.15 13.77
N ASP A 208 55.46 38.19 12.45
CA ASP A 208 56.24 39.07 11.57
C ASP A 208 56.04 40.56 11.89
N ARG A 209 54.79 40.98 12.16
CA ARG A 209 54.51 42.36 12.60
C ARG A 209 55.17 42.69 13.92
N MET A 210 55.15 41.77 14.89
CA MET A 210 55.82 41.96 16.18
C MET A 210 57.33 42.06 16.02
N ARG A 211 57.93 41.20 15.18
CA ARG A 211 59.36 41.24 14.87
C ARG A 211 59.78 42.57 14.27
N ASN A 212 59.07 43.05 13.24
CA ASN A 212 59.38 44.33 12.60
C ASN A 212 59.28 45.51 13.59
N ARG A 213 58.25 45.52 14.45
CA ARG A 213 58.12 46.55 15.50
C ARG A 213 59.26 46.50 16.53
N LEU A 214 59.72 45.29 16.87
CA LEU A 214 60.82 45.10 17.80
C LEU A 214 62.14 45.61 17.19
N ASP A 215 62.38 45.29 15.92
CA ASP A 215 63.56 45.75 15.17
C ASP A 215 63.56 47.29 15.04
N GLU A 216 62.42 47.89 14.69
CA GLU A 216 62.26 49.35 14.66
C GLU A 216 62.52 49.99 16.03
N ALA A 217 61.96 49.42 17.10
CA ALA A 217 62.16 49.92 18.46
C ALA A 217 63.63 49.80 18.89
N TYR A 218 64.29 48.69 18.56
CA TYR A 218 65.71 48.46 18.84
C TYR A 218 66.59 49.46 18.10
N HIS A 219 66.37 49.66 16.80
CA HIS A 219 67.11 50.62 15.99
C HIS A 219 66.88 52.06 16.47
N LYS A 220 65.64 52.42 16.84
CA LYS A 220 65.32 53.74 17.40
C LYS A 220 65.98 53.97 18.76
N ALA A 221 65.97 52.98 19.65
CA ALA A 221 66.66 53.07 20.94
C ALA A 221 68.17 53.23 20.76
N ARG A 222 68.75 52.46 19.82
CA ARG A 222 70.18 52.57 19.47
C ARG A 222 70.51 53.94 18.86
N ALA A 223 69.68 54.45 17.96
CA ALA A 223 69.84 55.77 17.38
C ALA A 223 69.75 56.88 18.45
N ASN A 224 68.79 56.80 19.37
CA ASN A 224 68.67 57.72 20.50
C ASN A 224 69.92 57.67 21.40
N LYS A 225 70.47 56.48 21.67
CA LYS A 225 71.71 56.33 22.42
C LYS A 225 72.90 56.99 21.71
N VAL A 226 73.01 56.80 20.38
CA VAL A 226 74.05 57.45 19.57
C VAL A 226 73.89 58.97 19.61
N ALA A 227 72.66 59.49 19.46
CA ALA A 227 72.37 60.92 19.53
C ALA A 227 72.74 61.51 20.91
N PHE A 228 72.42 60.81 22.00
CA PHE A 228 72.80 61.24 23.35
C PHE A 228 74.33 61.29 23.54
N LEU A 229 75.04 60.25 23.09
CA LEU A 229 76.51 60.22 23.16
C LEU A 229 77.13 61.35 22.32
N TYR A 230 76.55 61.64 21.15
CA TYR A 230 76.98 62.74 20.30
C TYR A 230 76.77 64.10 20.96
N ASP A 231 75.58 64.36 21.51
CA ASP A 231 75.26 65.63 22.18
C ASP A 231 76.11 65.85 23.43
N SER A 232 76.36 64.79 24.20
CA SER A 232 77.27 64.82 25.34
C SER A 232 78.71 65.14 24.93
N LEU A 233 79.19 64.56 23.82
CA LEU A 233 80.51 64.86 23.28
C LEU A 233 80.61 66.31 22.78
N ASP A 234 79.61 66.81 22.05
CA ASP A 234 79.58 68.20 21.57
C ASP A 234 79.61 69.18 22.75
N ARG A 235 78.80 68.95 23.77
CA ARG A 235 78.76 69.78 24.97
C ARG A 235 80.09 69.80 25.71
N THR A 236 80.65 68.64 26.03
CA THR A 236 81.94 68.55 26.75
C THR A 236 83.08 69.15 25.94
N PHE A 237 83.04 69.02 24.61
CA PHE A 237 84.02 69.63 23.72
C PHE A 237 83.92 71.16 23.71
N ARG A 238 82.70 71.73 23.69
CA ARG A 238 82.48 73.17 23.80
C ARG A 238 82.96 73.72 25.14
N GLU A 239 82.64 73.04 26.24
CA GLU A 239 83.09 73.39 27.59
C GLU A 239 84.63 73.37 27.66
N LEU A 240 85.27 72.31 27.18
CA LEU A 240 86.73 72.21 27.10
C LEU A 240 87.34 73.34 26.27
N THR A 241 86.74 73.67 25.13
CA THR A 241 87.22 74.74 24.25
C THR A 241 87.11 76.11 24.93
N TRP A 242 86.02 76.35 25.67
CA TRP A 242 85.83 77.57 26.44
C TRP A 242 86.83 77.71 27.58
N GLU A 243 87.06 76.65 28.38
CA GLU A 243 88.08 76.63 29.44
C GLU A 243 89.47 76.90 28.88
N LEU A 244 89.83 76.25 27.76
CA LEU A 244 91.10 76.51 27.07
C LEU A 244 91.23 77.96 26.60
N GLN A 245 90.13 78.60 26.18
CA GLN A 245 90.13 80.02 25.79
C GLN A 245 90.29 80.96 26.99
N GLN A 246 89.71 80.64 28.16
CA GLN A 246 89.94 81.43 29.37
C GLN A 246 91.37 81.26 29.86
N PHE A 247 91.87 80.02 29.93
CA PHE A 247 93.22 79.71 30.38
C PHE A 247 94.31 80.33 29.49
N ALA A 248 94.03 80.54 28.19
CA ALA A 248 94.92 81.27 27.28
C ALA A 248 95.20 82.72 27.71
N LYS A 249 94.31 83.34 28.50
CA LYS A 249 94.46 84.71 29.02
C LYS A 249 95.30 84.76 30.31
N GLU A 250 95.35 83.67 31.05
CA GLU A 250 96.00 83.57 32.37
C GLU A 250 97.39 82.92 32.26
N GLU A 251 97.54 81.86 31.47
CA GLU A 251 98.81 81.12 31.29
C GLU A 251 99.08 80.71 29.82
N PRO A 252 99.80 81.55 29.05
CA PRO A 252 100.00 81.33 27.61
C PRO A 252 100.81 80.08 27.25
N GLU A 253 101.78 79.69 28.08
CA GLU A 253 102.65 78.54 27.81
C GLU A 253 101.97 77.20 28.12
N SER A 254 101.23 77.11 29.24
CA SER A 254 100.43 75.94 29.59
C SER A 254 99.30 75.69 28.57
N TYR A 255 98.69 76.76 28.03
CA TYR A 255 97.69 76.69 26.94
C TYR A 255 98.22 75.97 25.69
N LYS A 256 99.45 76.27 25.23
CA LYS A 256 100.03 75.62 24.04
C LYS A 256 100.14 74.10 24.21
N VAL A 257 100.48 73.64 25.42
CA VAL A 257 100.61 72.20 25.74
C VAL A 257 99.25 71.50 25.65
N TYR A 258 98.21 72.05 26.29
CA TYR A 258 96.88 71.44 26.27
C TYR A 258 96.20 71.53 24.90
N LYS A 259 96.41 72.63 24.16
CA LYS A 259 95.98 72.76 22.76
C LYS A 259 96.60 71.68 21.87
N ASN A 260 97.91 71.46 21.98
CA ASN A 260 98.59 70.41 21.21
C ASN A 260 98.12 69.00 21.60
N LYS A 261 97.84 68.75 22.90
CA LYS A 261 97.24 67.49 23.36
C LYS A 261 95.84 67.27 22.75
N LEU A 262 94.99 68.30 22.72
CA LEU A 262 93.65 68.22 22.12
C LEU A 262 93.71 67.95 20.62
N ILE A 263 94.56 68.67 19.89
CA ILE A 263 94.75 68.46 18.44
C ILE A 263 95.28 67.05 18.16
N ASN A 264 96.24 66.56 18.94
CA ASN A 264 96.73 65.20 18.81
C ASN A 264 95.65 64.15 19.11
N PHE A 265 94.82 64.37 20.14
CA PHE A 265 93.70 63.48 20.45
C PHE A 265 92.70 63.41 19.29
N LEU A 266 92.30 64.55 18.72
CA LEU A 266 91.38 64.60 17.58
C LEU A 266 91.98 63.96 16.32
N THR A 267 93.24 64.28 16.02
CA THR A 267 93.94 63.74 14.83
C THR A 267 94.14 62.23 14.95
N LYS A 268 94.45 61.72 16.14
CA LYS A 268 94.58 60.29 16.41
C LYS A 268 93.23 59.57 16.34
N SER A 269 92.17 60.19 16.86
CA SER A 269 90.81 59.64 16.83
C SER A 269 90.25 59.55 15.41
N LEU A 270 90.49 60.58 14.58
CA LEU A 270 90.09 60.57 13.17
C LEU A 270 90.84 59.52 12.34
N LYS A 271 92.11 59.26 12.64
CA LYS A 271 92.90 58.22 11.96
C LYS A 271 92.54 56.78 12.38
N ALA A 272 91.93 56.60 13.54
CA ALA A 272 91.65 55.27 14.09
C ALA A 272 90.23 54.76 13.80
N ASN A 273 89.27 55.65 13.51
CA ASN A 273 87.84 55.32 13.46
C ASN A 273 87.10 55.86 12.21
N MET A 274 87.80 56.25 11.16
CA MET A 274 87.29 56.32 9.77
C MET A 274 87.97 55.23 8.95
#